data_AF-A0A2G2N2S5-F1
#
_entry.id   AF-A0A2G2N2S5-F1
#
_cell.length_a   1.000
_cell.length_b   1.000
_cell.length_c   1.000
_cell.angle_alpha   90.00
_cell.angle_beta   90.00
_cell.angle_gamma   90.00
#
_symmetry.space_group_name_H-M   'P 1'
#
loop_
_entity.id
_entity.type
_entity.pdbx_description
1 polymer ?
#
loop_
_entity_poly.entity_id
_entity_poly.type
_entity_poly.pdbx_seq_one_letter_code
_entity_poly.pdbx_strand_id
1 'polypeptide(L)'
;MPSGIGYLLICRFIGSWYGFIIMYLRFVSPLRSSVCGVNMGIFQSAFECRDEPLHPEFLREAIREEIDWFKKHLPSPDESVFQVKSRGHMHSLGICWFKSKASEMISRAFSLRALLGECGMQVTTIGTDNPGQILYADDFQIVAKPIATTPTQWG
;
A
#
# COMPACT_ATOMS: atom_id res chain seq x y z
N MET A 1 33.14 -36.57 -17.60
CA MET A 1 32.83 -36.72 -16.16
C MET A 1 34.13 -36.99 -15.41
N PRO A 2 34.36 -36.48 -14.19
CA PRO A 2 33.49 -35.66 -13.34
C PRO A 2 34.10 -34.33 -12.80
N SER A 3 33.19 -33.51 -12.24
CA SER A 3 33.30 -32.56 -11.11
C SER A 3 34.34 -31.42 -11.17
N GLY A 4 34.02 -30.12 -11.05
CA GLY A 4 32.86 -29.43 -10.44
C GLY A 4 33.21 -28.94 -9.04
N ILE A 5 33.55 -27.64 -8.90
CA ILE A 5 33.56 -26.74 -7.71
C ILE A 5 34.08 -25.37 -8.26
N GLY A 6 33.50 -24.20 -8.01
CA GLY A 6 32.35 -23.85 -7.22
C GLY A 6 31.92 -22.41 -7.47
N TYR A 7 30.62 -22.15 -7.30
CA TYR A 7 30.10 -20.82 -7.04
C TYR A 7 29.81 -20.77 -5.53
N LEU A 8 30.62 -20.00 -4.81
CA LEU A 8 30.38 -19.67 -3.42
C LEU A 8 29.58 -18.36 -3.38
N LEU A 9 28.59 -18.34 -2.48
CA LEU A 9 27.81 -17.18 -2.01
C LEU A 9 26.67 -16.70 -2.91
N ILE A 10 25.49 -17.32 -2.78
CA ILE A 10 24.23 -16.58 -2.62
C ILE A 10 23.44 -17.24 -1.48
N CYS A 11 23.25 -16.44 -0.43
CA CYS A 11 22.20 -16.45 0.59
C CYS A 11 21.59 -17.78 1.06
N ARG A 12 21.95 -18.15 2.29
CA ARG A 12 21.06 -18.82 3.25
C ARG A 12 19.70 -18.12 3.29
N PHE A 13 18.63 -18.83 2.97
CA PHE A 13 17.40 -18.93 3.78
C PHE A 13 16.50 -20.00 3.15
N ILE A 14 16.77 -21.26 3.51
CA ILE A 14 15.87 -22.37 3.21
C ILE A 14 14.76 -22.30 4.26
N GLY A 15 13.56 -21.92 3.83
CA GLY A 15 12.44 -21.77 4.75
C GLY A 15 11.13 -21.27 4.17
N SER A 16 10.70 -21.71 2.98
CA SER A 16 9.28 -21.99 2.69
C SER A 16 9.16 -22.69 1.34
N TRP A 17 8.62 -23.91 1.37
CA TRP A 17 8.23 -24.68 0.19
C TRP A 17 7.11 -23.95 -0.57
N TYR A 18 6.94 -24.24 -1.86
CA TYR A 18 5.95 -23.69 -2.82
C TYR A 18 4.47 -23.72 -2.34
N GLY A 19 4.14 -22.96 -1.31
CA GLY A 19 2.80 -22.49 -0.98
C GLY A 19 2.76 -21.01 -1.32
N PHE A 20 1.88 -20.63 -2.24
CA PHE A 20 1.62 -19.25 -2.70
C PHE A 20 2.20 -18.18 -1.77
N ILE A 21 3.35 -17.58 -2.13
CA ILE A 21 3.86 -16.42 -1.41
C ILE A 21 2.75 -15.36 -1.49
N ILE A 22 2.13 -15.03 -0.35
CA ILE A 22 1.09 -14.02 -0.30
C ILE A 22 1.77 -12.67 -0.44
N MET A 23 1.75 -12.14 -1.66
CA MET A 23 2.34 -10.84 -1.97
C MET A 23 1.33 -9.73 -1.73
N TYR A 24 1.79 -8.64 -1.14
CA TYR A 24 1.02 -7.45 -0.84
C TYR A 24 1.59 -6.26 -1.60
N LEU A 25 0.72 -5.35 -2.03
CA LEU A 25 1.04 -4.18 -2.83
C LEU A 25 0.57 -2.91 -2.12
N ARG A 26 1.41 -1.88 -2.07
CA ARG A 26 1.02 -0.55 -1.57
C ARG A 26 1.41 0.52 -2.57
N PHE A 27 0.52 1.49 -2.70
CA PHE A 27 0.74 2.72 -3.44
C PHE A 27 1.14 3.82 -2.46
N VAL A 28 2.28 4.45 -2.70
CA VAL A 28 2.95 5.35 -1.77
C VAL A 28 3.03 6.73 -2.39
N SER A 29 2.35 7.67 -1.74
CA SER A 29 2.41 9.09 -2.08
C SER A 29 3.71 9.73 -1.59
N PRO A 30 4.25 10.75 -2.29
CA PRO A 30 5.34 11.57 -1.76
C PRO A 30 4.88 12.46 -0.59
N LEU A 31 3.57 12.65 -0.42
CA LEU A 31 3.02 13.44 0.68
C LEU A 31 3.12 12.64 1.99
N ARG A 32 3.64 13.32 3.02
CA ARG A 32 3.78 12.74 4.36
C ARG A 32 2.53 13.02 5.18
N SER A 33 2.06 12.01 5.93
CA SER A 33 1.09 12.27 6.97
C SER A 33 1.77 12.91 8.18
N SER A 34 1.28 14.07 8.60
CA SER A 34 1.71 14.75 9.84
C SER A 34 1.37 13.96 11.11
N VAL A 35 0.50 12.95 11.02
CA VAL A 35 -0.03 12.19 12.17
C VAL A 35 0.79 10.93 12.46
N CYS A 36 1.22 10.20 11.44
CA CYS A 36 1.85 8.88 11.61
C CYS A 36 3.30 8.79 11.10
N GLY A 37 3.84 9.84 10.48
CA GLY A 37 5.24 9.86 10.01
C GLY A 37 5.54 8.89 8.86
N VAL A 38 4.51 8.24 8.31
CA VAL A 38 4.58 7.39 7.12
C VAL A 38 3.97 8.10 5.92
N ASN A 39 4.51 7.79 4.74
CA ASN A 39 3.98 8.26 3.47
C ASN A 39 2.52 7.83 3.30
N MET A 40 1.70 8.77 2.83
CA MET A 40 0.27 8.56 2.62
C MET A 40 -0.01 7.49 1.56
N GLY A 41 -1.19 6.89 1.64
CA GLY A 41 -1.68 5.99 0.61
C GLY A 41 -2.25 6.74 -0.59
N ILE A 42 -2.58 6.00 -1.66
CA ILE A 42 -3.16 6.56 -2.88
C ILE A 42 -4.48 7.32 -2.66
N PHE A 43 -5.31 6.85 -1.72
CA PHE A 43 -6.62 7.47 -1.49
C PHE A 43 -6.54 8.86 -0.89
N GLN A 44 -5.61 9.10 0.06
CA GLN A 44 -5.41 10.45 0.59
C GLN A 44 -4.97 11.40 -0.53
N SER A 45 -4.01 10.98 -1.37
CA SER A 45 -3.59 11.80 -2.51
C SER A 45 -4.69 12.03 -3.53
N ALA A 46 -5.58 11.07 -3.72
CA ALA A 46 -6.75 11.24 -4.58
C ALA A 46 -7.72 12.29 -4.04
N PHE A 47 -7.93 12.35 -2.72
CA PHE A 47 -8.75 13.41 -2.13
C PHE A 47 -8.10 14.79 -2.31
N GLU A 48 -6.79 14.92 -2.06
CA GLU A 48 -6.05 16.17 -2.29
C GLU A 48 -6.20 16.66 -3.75
N CYS A 49 -5.91 15.80 -4.72
CA CYS A 49 -6.01 16.16 -6.14
C CYS A 49 -7.45 16.40 -6.62
N ARG A 50 -8.44 15.73 -6.04
CA ARG A 50 -9.86 15.97 -6.36
C ARG A 50 -10.32 17.33 -5.85
N ASP A 51 -9.88 17.73 -4.66
CA ASP A 51 -10.40 18.91 -3.96
C ASP A 51 -9.67 20.19 -4.36
N GLU A 52 -8.43 20.08 -4.85
CA GLU A 52 -7.63 21.20 -5.37
C GLU A 52 -8.32 21.88 -6.59
N PRO A 53 -8.75 23.14 -6.47
CA PRO A 53 -9.43 23.86 -7.56
C PRO A 53 -8.53 24.22 -8.75
N LEU A 54 -7.20 24.19 -8.58
CA LEU A 54 -6.25 24.46 -9.65
C LEU A 54 -6.15 23.32 -10.68
N HIS A 55 -6.56 22.11 -10.33
CA HIS A 55 -6.58 21.00 -11.28
C HIS A 55 -7.77 21.11 -12.25
N PRO A 56 -7.60 20.71 -13.53
CA PRO A 56 -8.69 20.74 -14.50
C PRO A 56 -9.90 19.92 -14.06
N GLU A 57 -11.11 20.43 -14.32
CA GLU A 57 -12.34 19.78 -13.86
C GLU A 57 -12.51 18.36 -14.39
N PHE A 58 -12.17 18.10 -15.66
CA PHE A 58 -12.25 16.75 -16.23
C PHE A 58 -11.39 15.72 -15.47
N LEU A 59 -10.26 16.17 -14.92
CA LEU A 59 -9.34 15.32 -14.17
C LEU A 59 -9.88 15.06 -12.76
N ARG A 60 -10.42 16.09 -12.12
CA ARG A 60 -11.12 16.00 -10.83
C ARG A 60 -12.32 15.06 -10.90
N GLU A 61 -13.10 15.11 -11.98
CA GLU A 61 -14.24 14.21 -12.21
C GLU A 61 -13.78 12.76 -12.42
N ALA A 62 -12.76 12.51 -13.26
CA ALA A 62 -12.21 11.17 -13.44
C ALA A 62 -11.67 10.57 -12.13
N ILE A 63 -11.01 11.38 -11.30
CA ILE A 63 -10.56 10.97 -9.96
C ILE A 63 -11.76 10.65 -9.06
N ARG A 64 -12.82 11.46 -9.11
CA ARG A 64 -14.05 11.22 -8.33
C ARG A 64 -14.71 9.90 -8.72
N GLU A 65 -14.81 9.60 -10.01
CA GLU A 65 -15.38 8.34 -10.51
C GLU A 65 -14.63 7.12 -9.96
N GLU A 66 -13.29 7.15 -9.97
CA GLU A 66 -12.47 6.07 -9.39
C GLU A 66 -12.67 5.96 -7.87
N ILE A 67 -12.67 7.09 -7.15
CA ILE A 67 -12.95 7.12 -5.70
C ILE A 67 -14.31 6.50 -5.39
N ASP A 68 -15.35 6.88 -6.11
CA ASP A 68 -16.72 6.42 -5.85
C ASP A 68 -16.88 4.94 -6.21
N TRP A 69 -16.16 4.46 -7.23
CA TRP A 69 -16.04 3.03 -7.49
C TRP A 69 -15.42 2.30 -6.29
N PHE A 70 -14.32 2.81 -5.73
CA PHE A 70 -13.69 2.19 -4.55
C PHE A 70 -14.59 2.19 -3.33
N LYS A 71 -15.26 3.30 -3.02
CA LYS A 71 -16.21 3.36 -1.89
C LYS A 71 -17.32 2.32 -1.98
N LYS A 72 -17.72 1.95 -3.21
CA LYS A 72 -18.77 0.97 -3.46
C LYS A 72 -18.27 -0.48 -3.36
N HIS A 73 -17.02 -0.76 -3.72
CA HIS A 73 -16.54 -2.14 -3.89
C HIS A 73 -15.45 -2.56 -2.89
N LEU A 74 -14.73 -1.61 -2.28
CA LEU A 74 -13.69 -1.89 -1.29
C LEU A 74 -14.28 -1.75 0.12
N PRO A 75 -14.34 -2.83 0.92
CA PRO A 75 -14.78 -2.75 2.31
C PRO A 75 -13.92 -1.74 3.09
N SER A 76 -14.55 -0.82 3.80
CA SER A 76 -13.81 0.12 4.65
C SER A 76 -13.57 -0.51 6.02
N PRO A 77 -12.31 -0.69 6.46
CA PRO A 77 -12.02 -1.11 7.82
C PRO A 77 -12.44 -0.02 8.82
N ASP A 78 -12.83 -0.45 10.03
CA ASP A 78 -13.09 0.45 11.16
C ASP A 78 -11.84 1.26 11.53
N GLU A 79 -12.00 2.52 11.91
CA GLU A 79 -10.87 3.39 12.30
C GLU A 79 -10.02 2.80 13.44
N SER A 80 -10.64 2.00 14.32
CA SER A 80 -9.97 1.36 15.45
C SER A 80 -8.87 0.39 15.02
N VAL A 81 -8.96 -0.23 13.82
CA VAL A 81 -7.95 -1.19 13.37
C VAL A 81 -6.62 -0.53 13.00
N PHE A 82 -6.62 0.79 12.81
CA PHE A 82 -5.41 1.56 12.54
C PHE A 82 -4.66 1.93 13.82
N GLN A 83 -5.32 1.82 14.98
CA GLN A 83 -4.79 2.25 16.26
C GLN A 83 -4.13 1.09 17.01
N VAL A 84 -2.90 1.31 17.47
CA VAL A 84 -2.12 0.34 18.25
C VAL A 84 -1.71 0.94 19.58
N LYS A 85 -2.02 0.24 20.68
CA LYS A 85 -1.62 0.63 22.03
C LYS A 85 -0.15 0.35 22.25
N SER A 86 0.62 1.35 22.66
CA SER A 86 2.02 1.23 23.07
C SER A 86 2.31 2.16 24.23
N ARG A 87 2.98 1.66 25.28
CA ARG A 87 3.35 2.44 26.48
C ARG A 87 2.19 3.25 27.09
N GLY A 88 0.96 2.72 27.04
CA GLY A 88 -0.23 3.37 27.57
C GLY A 88 -0.93 4.35 26.62
N HIS A 89 -0.38 4.64 25.45
CA HIS A 89 -0.94 5.55 24.45
C HIS A 89 -1.41 4.82 23.19
N MET A 90 -2.42 5.35 22.51
CA MET A 90 -2.88 4.86 21.20
C MET A 90 -2.12 5.59 20.09
N HIS A 91 -1.59 4.83 19.12
CA HIS A 91 -0.89 5.37 17.97
C HIS A 91 -1.51 4.86 16.67
N SER A 92 -1.77 5.75 15.72
CA SER A 92 -2.28 5.39 14.39
C SER A 92 -1.14 4.87 13.50
N LEU A 93 -0.79 3.59 13.64
CA LEU A 93 0.35 2.95 12.97
C LEU A 93 -0.05 1.96 11.87
N GLY A 94 -1.33 1.63 11.74
CA GLY A 94 -1.81 0.75 10.68
C GLY A 94 -1.64 1.38 9.30
N ILE A 95 -1.12 0.62 8.35
CA ILE A 95 -1.06 1.01 6.93
C ILE A 95 -1.74 -0.05 6.06
N CYS A 96 -2.49 0.41 5.05
CA CYS A 96 -3.19 -0.48 4.12
C CYS A 96 -2.24 -1.06 3.05
N TRP A 97 -2.48 -2.31 2.69
CA TRP A 97 -1.91 -2.97 1.53
C TRP A 97 -3.00 -3.71 0.77
N PHE A 98 -2.95 -3.69 -0.56
CA PHE A 98 -3.74 -4.60 -1.39
C PHE A 98 -3.14 -5.99 -1.37
N LYS A 99 -3.99 -7.01 -1.34
CA LYS A 99 -3.59 -8.39 -1.64
C LYS A 99 -3.32 -8.49 -3.14
N SER A 100 -2.22 -9.12 -3.54
CA SER A 100 -1.86 -9.32 -4.97
C SER A 100 -2.93 -10.01 -5.81
N LYS A 101 -3.84 -10.77 -5.17
CA LYS A 101 -4.98 -11.43 -5.82
C LYS A 101 -6.17 -10.49 -6.09
N ALA A 102 -6.17 -9.27 -5.54
CA ALA A 102 -7.22 -8.28 -5.74
C ALA A 102 -7.05 -7.56 -7.09
N SER A 103 -7.09 -8.32 -8.18
CA SER A 103 -6.70 -7.85 -9.53
C SER A 103 -7.47 -6.61 -9.98
N GLU A 104 -8.79 -6.57 -9.78
CA GLU A 104 -9.60 -5.41 -10.17
C GLU A 104 -9.28 -4.18 -9.33
N MET A 105 -9.14 -4.35 -8.01
CA MET A 105 -8.74 -3.27 -7.09
C MET A 105 -7.38 -2.69 -7.46
N ILE A 106 -6.41 -3.56 -7.79
CA ILE A 106 -5.07 -3.15 -8.21
C ILE A 106 -5.12 -2.44 -9.56
N SER A 107 -5.88 -2.96 -10.52
CA SER A 107 -6.04 -2.33 -11.84
C SER A 107 -6.61 -0.91 -11.71
N ARG A 108 -7.67 -0.74 -10.93
CA ARG A 108 -8.27 0.56 -10.63
C ARG A 108 -7.30 1.49 -9.90
N ALA A 109 -6.52 0.97 -8.96
CA ALA A 109 -5.50 1.74 -8.27
C ALA A 109 -4.39 2.23 -9.23
N PHE A 110 -4.05 1.46 -10.27
CA PHE A 110 -3.15 1.92 -11.33
C PHE A 110 -3.79 3.00 -12.23
N SER A 111 -5.07 2.88 -12.57
CA SER A 111 -5.81 3.95 -13.28
C SER A 111 -5.81 5.23 -12.46
N LEU A 112 -6.14 5.14 -11.17
CA LEU A 112 -6.11 6.27 -10.25
C LEU A 112 -4.70 6.87 -10.15
N ARG A 113 -3.66 6.04 -10.02
CA ARG A 113 -2.26 6.51 -10.01
C ARG A 113 -1.91 7.30 -11.27
N ALA A 114 -2.38 6.89 -12.44
CA ALA A 114 -2.13 7.61 -13.69
C ALA A 114 -2.80 9.00 -13.67
N LEU A 115 -4.05 9.08 -13.23
CA LEU A 115 -4.76 10.37 -13.06
C LEU A 115 -4.03 11.30 -12.08
N LEU A 116 -3.55 10.76 -10.95
CA LEU A 116 -2.74 11.54 -9.99
C LEU A 116 -1.42 12.02 -10.61
N GLY A 117 -0.82 11.23 -11.49
CA GLY A 117 0.35 11.63 -12.27
C GLY A 117 0.10 12.89 -13.12
N GLU A 118 -1.06 12.97 -13.78
CA GLU A 118 -1.47 14.15 -14.55
C GLU A 118 -1.71 15.39 -13.67
N CYS A 119 -2.07 15.20 -12.40
CA CYS A 119 -2.11 16.26 -11.39
C CYS A 119 -0.71 16.67 -10.87
N GLY A 120 0.37 16.04 -11.32
CA GLY A 120 1.72 16.23 -10.78
C GLY A 120 2.00 15.46 -9.48
N MET A 121 1.09 14.58 -9.05
CA MET A 121 1.25 13.75 -7.87
C MET A 121 1.84 12.37 -8.23
N GLN A 122 3.16 12.24 -8.08
CA GLN A 122 3.88 11.01 -8.42
C GLN A 122 3.78 9.93 -7.33
N VAL A 123 2.71 9.12 -7.40
CA VAL A 123 2.56 7.94 -6.54
C VAL A 123 3.46 6.80 -7.04
N THR A 124 4.18 6.15 -6.14
CA THR A 124 5.02 4.98 -6.41
C THR A 124 4.36 3.69 -5.92
N THR A 125 4.83 2.54 -6.39
CA THR A 125 4.28 1.23 -6.00
C THR A 125 5.37 0.39 -5.35
N ILE A 126 5.07 -0.21 -4.21
CA ILE A 126 5.95 -1.12 -3.47
C ILE A 126 5.24 -2.45 -3.23
N GLY A 127 6.02 -3.54 -3.22
CA GLY A 127 5.53 -4.89 -2.95
C GLY A 127 6.29 -5.53 -1.79
N THR A 128 5.62 -6.42 -1.04
CA THR A 128 6.25 -7.20 0.03
C THR A 128 5.47 -8.49 0.28
N ASP A 129 6.16 -9.54 0.70
CA ASP A 129 5.55 -10.73 1.32
C ASP A 129 5.48 -10.62 2.86
N ASN A 130 6.12 -9.58 3.43
CA ASN A 130 6.19 -9.31 4.85
C ASN A 130 5.71 -7.88 5.16
N PRO A 131 4.38 -7.67 5.26
CA PRO A 131 3.79 -6.35 5.51
C PRO A 131 3.90 -5.91 6.99
N GLY A 132 4.43 -6.77 7.86
CA GLY A 132 4.46 -6.58 9.31
C GLY A 132 3.33 -7.29 10.03
N GLN A 133 2.91 -6.76 11.18
CA GLN A 133 1.85 -7.37 12.00
C GLN A 133 0.48 -7.01 11.41
N ILE A 134 -0.24 -8.01 10.89
CA ILE A 134 -1.61 -7.83 10.37
C ILE A 134 -2.56 -7.51 11.53
N LEU A 135 -3.25 -6.39 11.40
CA LEU A 135 -4.28 -5.90 12.34
C LEU A 135 -5.70 -6.18 11.82
N TYR A 136 -5.85 -6.21 10.50
CA TYR A 136 -7.11 -6.44 9.79
C TYR A 136 -6.85 -7.08 8.44
N ALA A 137 -7.78 -7.91 7.96
CA ALA A 137 -7.77 -8.47 6.62
C ALA A 137 -9.20 -8.69 6.11
N ASP A 138 -9.43 -8.32 4.85
CA ASP A 138 -10.61 -8.70 4.06
C ASP A 138 -10.16 -9.39 2.76
N ASP A 139 -11.06 -9.65 1.81
CA ASP A 139 -10.71 -10.34 0.56
C ASP A 139 -9.74 -9.56 -0.36
N PHE A 140 -9.65 -8.25 -0.20
CA PHE A 140 -8.93 -7.34 -1.10
C PHE A 140 -7.72 -6.67 -0.48
N GLN A 141 -7.72 -6.41 0.82
CA GLN A 141 -6.69 -5.66 1.51
C GLN A 141 -6.37 -6.21 2.90
N ILE A 142 -5.29 -5.69 3.47
CA ILE A 142 -4.92 -5.83 4.86
C ILE A 142 -4.58 -4.47 5.44
N VAL A 143 -4.77 -4.31 6.75
CA VAL A 143 -4.11 -3.26 7.53
C VAL A 143 -3.03 -3.93 8.35
N ALA A 144 -1.80 -3.44 8.23
CA ALA A 144 -0.67 -3.96 9.00
C ALA A 144 0.08 -2.84 9.72
N LYS A 145 0.53 -3.14 10.93
CA LYS A 145 1.53 -2.33 11.63
C LYS A 145 2.91 -2.67 11.06
N PRO A 146 3.65 -1.69 10.50
CA PRO A 146 5.01 -1.92 10.02
C PRO A 146 5.94 -2.43 11.11
N ILE A 147 6.87 -3.30 10.72
CA ILE A 147 8.03 -3.71 11.51
C ILE A 147 9.31 -3.23 10.82
N ALA A 148 10.47 -3.45 11.45
CA ALA A 148 11.76 -2.97 10.94
C ALA A 148 12.09 -3.42 9.50
N THR A 149 11.57 -4.57 9.07
CA THR A 149 11.78 -5.12 7.73
C THR A 149 10.66 -4.80 6.75
N THR A 150 9.58 -4.14 7.18
CA THR A 150 8.53 -3.71 6.27
C THR A 150 9.08 -2.61 5.35
N PRO A 151 8.92 -2.71 4.02
CA PRO A 151 9.45 -1.72 3.10
C PRO A 151 8.57 -0.47 3.13
N THR A 152 8.69 0.31 4.18
CA THR A 152 8.13 1.65 4.28
C THR A 152 9.27 2.64 4.12
N GLN A 153 9.07 3.68 3.31
CA GLN A 153 9.97 4.82 3.35
C GLN A 153 9.72 5.57 4.67
N TRP A 154 10.59 5.33 5.64
CA TRP A 154 10.73 6.17 6.82
C TRP A 154 11.62 7.34 6.45
N GLY A 155 11.18 8.54 6.81
CA GLY A 155 11.96 9.76 6.65
C GLY A 155 12.49 10.26 7.97
#